data_AF-A0A6J6H864-F1
#
_entry.id   AF-A0A6J6H864-F1
#
_cell.length_a   1.000
_cell.length_b   1.000
_cell.length_c   1.000
_cell.angle_alpha   90.00
_cell.angle_beta   90.00
_cell.angle_gamma   90.00
#
_symmetry.space_group_name_H-M   'P 1'
#
loop_
_entity.id
_entity.type
_entity.pdbx_description
1 polymer ?
#
loop_
_entity_poly.entity_id
_entity_poly.type
_entity_poly.pdbx_seq_one_letter_code
_entity_poly.pdbx_strand_id
1 'polypeptide(L)'
;MTKCKPQPTNSLLQFNSAGFATLLNAKRHQLGLSTRELAQRAKISQPYVVALERARNTNSKTKKTPTPTVDVIAQLAFALNIDANTLFNQAMQISSRHVLLIVDHSATTPLEIVKQASINQPQTWLCAEKTGDIDLRQTKSRLYKPADITHALNSELQKLRSRIASQTLGLVFSETSGAMTEFDNPQAVLKFENKWADVVNQAVTAAGAQAAFNVCVYKIADLNKLTNPTKAINELFEVHDEVWSYTKSKLTLSQDCKPEIIKLFNK
;
A
#
# COMPACT_ATOMS: atom_id res chain seq x y z
N MET A 1 13.92 28.37 -16.27
CA MET A 1 14.22 27.77 -14.95
C MET A 1 12.96 27.11 -14.42
N THR A 2 12.82 25.81 -14.68
CA THR A 2 11.68 25.00 -14.24
C THR A 2 11.80 24.75 -12.74
N LYS A 3 10.77 25.13 -11.97
CA LYS A 3 10.68 24.88 -10.54
C LYS A 3 10.72 23.37 -10.29
N CYS A 4 11.86 22.88 -9.82
CA CYS A 4 12.01 21.52 -9.30
C CYS A 4 11.06 21.41 -8.11
N LYS A 5 10.00 20.61 -8.23
CA LYS A 5 9.17 20.27 -7.07
C LYS A 5 10.07 19.54 -6.08
N PRO A 6 10.05 19.91 -4.78
CA PRO A 6 10.80 19.15 -3.79
C PRO A 6 10.33 17.70 -3.81
N GLN A 7 11.29 16.77 -3.87
CA GLN A 7 11.03 15.33 -3.76
C GLN A 7 10.23 15.08 -2.47
N PRO A 8 9.19 14.23 -2.50
CA PRO A 8 8.67 13.71 -1.25
C PRO A 8 9.80 12.93 -0.60
N THR A 9 10.30 13.43 0.53
CA THR A 9 11.07 12.60 1.44
C THR A 9 10.19 11.39 1.73
N ASN A 10 10.68 10.19 1.41
CA ASN A 10 10.02 8.92 1.73
C ASN A 10 9.88 8.84 3.25
N SER A 11 8.82 9.45 3.79
CA SER A 11 8.52 9.41 5.21
C SER A 11 8.14 7.98 5.51
N LEU A 12 9.00 7.28 6.25
CA LEU A 12 8.78 5.90 6.69
C LEU A 12 7.45 5.75 7.44
N LEU A 13 6.92 6.85 7.98
CA LEU A 13 5.67 6.90 8.70
C LEU A 13 4.68 7.87 8.04
N GLN A 14 3.42 7.46 7.99
CA GLN A 14 2.29 8.27 7.56
C GLN A 14 1.19 8.26 8.64
N PHE A 15 0.35 9.30 8.63
CA PHE A 15 -0.77 9.39 9.56
C PHE A 15 -1.90 8.42 9.16
N ASN A 16 -2.15 7.41 10.00
CA ASN A 16 -3.26 6.48 9.90
C ASN A 16 -4.57 7.15 10.35
N SER A 17 -5.11 8.02 9.51
CA SER A 17 -6.33 8.77 9.83
C SER A 17 -7.53 7.87 10.19
N ALA A 18 -7.71 6.73 9.51
CA ALA A 18 -8.80 5.81 9.75
C ALA A 18 -8.65 5.05 11.08
N GLY A 19 -7.45 4.53 11.36
CA GLY A 19 -7.13 3.86 12.62
C GLY A 19 -7.23 4.83 13.81
N PHE A 20 -6.70 6.04 13.63
CA PHE A 20 -6.82 7.12 14.61
C PHE A 20 -8.27 7.46 14.93
N ALA A 21 -9.09 7.69 13.90
CA ALA A 21 -10.50 8.02 14.08
C ALA A 21 -11.30 6.88 14.74
N THR A 22 -11.00 5.64 14.39
CA THR A 22 -11.64 4.46 14.99
C THR A 22 -11.34 4.37 16.49
N LEU A 23 -10.07 4.51 16.87
CA LEU A 23 -9.67 4.49 18.29
C LEU A 23 -10.24 5.69 19.06
N LEU A 24 -10.18 6.88 18.47
CA LEU A 24 -10.73 8.12 19.03
C LEU A 24 -12.22 7.98 19.32
N ASN A 25 -13.01 7.52 18.34
CA ASN A 25 -14.43 7.27 18.51
C ASN A 25 -14.70 6.19 19.57
N ALA A 26 -14.02 5.04 19.48
CA ALA A 26 -14.22 3.93 20.40
C ALA A 26 -13.97 4.35 21.86
N LYS A 27 -12.86 5.06 22.13
CA LYS A 27 -12.53 5.53 23.48
C LYS A 27 -13.46 6.63 23.97
N ARG A 28 -13.84 7.58 23.10
CA ARG A 28 -14.81 8.61 23.46
C ARG A 28 -16.16 7.99 23.86
N HIS A 29 -16.65 7.03 23.08
CA HIS A 29 -17.89 6.32 23.36
C HIS A 29 -17.81 5.45 24.62
N GLN A 30 -16.68 4.75 24.85
CA GLN A 30 -16.45 3.97 26.07
C GLN A 30 -16.55 4.83 27.33
N LEU A 31 -16.12 6.09 27.26
CA LEU A 31 -16.19 7.05 28.37
C LEU A 31 -17.52 7.82 28.45
N GLY A 32 -18.47 7.54 27.55
CA GLY A 32 -19.75 8.24 27.50
C GLY A 32 -19.65 9.72 27.13
N LEU A 33 -18.56 10.15 26.51
CA LEU A 33 -18.33 11.56 26.20
C LEU A 33 -19.00 11.97 24.88
N SER A 34 -19.68 13.11 24.89
CA SER A 34 -20.01 13.82 23.66
C SER A 34 -18.76 14.40 23.00
N THR A 35 -18.83 14.68 21.69
CA THR A 35 -17.73 15.34 20.97
C THR A 35 -17.39 16.72 21.57
N ARG A 36 -18.39 17.42 22.11
CA ARG A 36 -18.20 18.72 22.78
C ARG A 36 -17.40 18.57 24.08
N GLU A 37 -17.72 17.57 24.90
CA GLU A 37 -17.00 17.31 26.16
C GLU A 37 -15.56 16.88 25.90
N LEU A 38 -15.34 16.02 24.88
CA LEU A 38 -13.99 15.65 24.48
C LEU A 38 -13.18 16.88 24.05
N ALA A 39 -13.77 17.74 23.20
CA ALA A 39 -13.12 18.97 22.75
C ALA A 39 -12.73 19.89 23.92
N GLN A 40 -13.63 20.08 24.88
CA GLN A 40 -13.36 20.87 26.09
C GLN A 40 -12.24 20.27 26.94
N ARG A 41 -12.26 18.95 27.18
CA ARG A 41 -11.23 18.26 27.96
C ARG A 41 -9.86 18.30 27.30
N ALA A 42 -9.83 18.11 25.97
CA ALA A 42 -8.60 18.15 25.17
C ALA A 42 -8.15 19.59 24.85
N LYS A 43 -8.93 20.62 25.19
CA LYS A 43 -8.62 22.03 24.90
C LYS A 43 -8.40 22.31 23.41
N ILE A 44 -9.16 21.63 22.55
CA ILE A 44 -9.17 21.84 21.09
C ILE A 44 -10.58 22.15 20.61
N SER A 45 -10.72 22.65 19.38
CA SER A 45 -12.04 23.02 18.88
C SER A 45 -12.91 21.80 18.55
N GLN A 46 -14.21 21.86 18.88
CA GLN A 46 -15.15 20.77 18.55
C GLN A 46 -15.19 20.43 17.06
N PRO A 47 -15.18 21.39 16.11
CA PRO A 47 -15.11 21.08 14.68
C PRO A 47 -13.85 20.29 14.30
N TYR A 48 -12.74 20.52 15.01
CA TYR A 48 -11.49 19.80 14.76
C TYR A 48 -11.57 18.35 15.24
N VAL A 49 -12.18 18.08 16.41
CA VAL A 49 -12.47 16.71 16.86
C VAL A 49 -13.36 15.99 15.84
N VAL A 50 -14.44 16.63 15.38
CA VAL A 50 -15.33 16.06 14.34
C VAL A 50 -14.56 15.76 13.06
N ALA A 51 -13.62 16.60 12.66
CA ALA A 51 -12.81 16.38 11.47
C ALA A 51 -11.90 15.16 11.62
N LEU A 52 -11.28 14.98 12.78
CA LEU A 52 -10.44 13.83 13.10
C LEU A 52 -11.27 12.54 13.17
N GLU A 53 -12.42 12.54 13.85
CA GLU A 53 -13.30 11.37 14.00
C GLU A 53 -13.94 10.89 12.69
N ARG A 54 -14.04 11.76 11.68
CA ARG A 54 -14.64 11.40 10.39
C ARG A 54 -13.68 10.72 9.44
N ALA A 55 -12.37 10.77 9.67
CA ALA A 55 -11.33 10.22 8.78
C ALA A 55 -11.68 10.34 7.29
N ARG A 56 -12.01 11.56 6.83
CA ARG A 56 -12.38 11.77 5.42
C ARG A 56 -11.22 11.34 4.52
N ASN A 57 -11.55 10.43 3.62
CA ASN A 57 -10.64 9.76 2.70
C ASN A 57 -9.69 10.74 1.99
N THR A 58 -8.41 10.41 1.96
CA THR A 58 -7.29 11.23 1.46
C THR A 58 -7.32 11.48 -0.06
N ASN A 59 -8.19 10.78 -0.80
CA ASN A 59 -8.29 10.87 -2.27
C ASN A 59 -9.05 12.10 -2.79
N SER A 60 -9.62 12.94 -1.91
CA SER A 60 -10.21 14.23 -2.30
C SER A 60 -9.23 15.39 -2.05
N LYS A 61 -8.85 16.11 -3.11
CA LYS A 61 -8.01 17.33 -3.02
C LYS A 61 -8.62 18.44 -2.15
N THR A 62 -9.93 18.40 -1.88
CA THR A 62 -10.68 19.48 -1.22
C THR A 62 -11.17 19.14 0.19
N LYS A 63 -11.06 17.89 0.66
CA LYS A 63 -11.59 17.45 1.96
C LYS A 63 -10.66 16.44 2.66
N LYS A 64 -9.41 16.84 2.91
CA LYS A 64 -8.45 16.01 3.66
C LYS A 64 -8.77 16.01 5.17
N THR A 65 -8.62 14.84 5.81
CA THR A 65 -8.54 14.77 7.27
C THR A 65 -7.33 15.57 7.74
N PRO A 66 -7.47 16.44 8.75
CA PRO A 66 -6.31 17.13 9.29
C PRO A 66 -5.37 16.13 9.97
N THR A 67 -4.06 16.30 9.79
CA THR A 67 -3.06 15.58 10.59
C THR A 67 -2.89 16.33 11.92
N PRO A 68 -3.16 15.70 13.08
CA PRO A 68 -2.93 16.32 14.38
C PRO A 68 -1.43 16.46 14.65
N THR A 69 -1.06 17.50 15.39
CA THR A 69 0.31 17.62 15.92
C THR A 69 0.51 16.64 17.08
N VAL A 70 1.77 16.40 17.46
CA VAL A 70 2.10 15.57 18.63
C VAL A 70 1.43 16.10 19.90
N ASP A 71 1.40 17.42 20.08
CA ASP A 71 0.73 18.06 21.23
C ASP A 71 -0.78 17.78 21.25
N VAL A 72 -1.44 17.85 20.09
CA VAL A 72 -2.87 17.52 19.97
C VAL A 72 -3.11 16.04 20.30
N ILE A 73 -2.24 15.15 19.84
CA ILE A 73 -2.30 13.72 20.20
C ILE A 73 -2.18 13.55 21.72
N ALA A 74 -1.21 14.20 22.36
CA ALA A 74 -1.04 14.13 23.81
C ALA A 74 -2.26 14.69 24.58
N GLN A 75 -2.82 15.82 24.13
CA GLN A 75 -4.02 16.41 24.72
C GLN A 75 -5.25 15.50 24.60
N LEU A 76 -5.44 14.88 23.43
CA LEU A 76 -6.50 13.90 23.20
C LEU A 76 -6.30 12.64 24.06
N ALA A 77 -5.08 12.13 24.16
CA ALA A 77 -4.75 10.98 24.98
C ALA A 77 -5.07 11.23 26.46
N PHE A 78 -4.65 12.39 26.98
CA PHE A 78 -4.99 12.84 28.32
C PHE A 78 -6.51 12.94 28.54
N ALA A 79 -7.23 13.58 27.61
CA ALA A 79 -8.68 13.74 27.70
C ALA A 79 -9.47 12.41 27.64
N LEU A 80 -8.91 11.41 26.97
CA LEU A 80 -9.44 10.05 26.84
C LEU A 80 -8.92 9.08 27.90
N ASN A 81 -8.11 9.54 28.85
CA ASN A 81 -7.47 8.70 29.87
C ASN A 81 -6.78 7.46 29.26
N ILE A 82 -6.04 7.67 28.16
CA ILE A 82 -5.20 6.65 27.53
C ILE A 82 -3.76 7.14 27.49
N ASP A 83 -2.82 6.20 27.47
CA ASP A 83 -1.42 6.53 27.27
C ASP A 83 -1.18 7.19 25.90
N ALA A 84 -0.37 8.24 25.88
CA ALA A 84 -0.11 9.02 24.67
C ALA A 84 0.64 8.20 23.61
N ASN A 85 1.51 7.26 24.02
CA ASN A 85 2.18 6.37 23.08
C ASN A 85 1.18 5.40 22.44
N THR A 86 0.18 4.95 23.17
CA THR A 86 -0.91 4.13 22.62
C THR A 86 -1.65 4.87 21.51
N LEU A 87 -2.03 6.13 21.74
CA LEU A 87 -2.72 6.92 20.71
C LEU A 87 -1.80 7.27 19.55
N PHE A 88 -0.53 7.60 19.82
CA PHE A 88 0.48 7.91 18.81
C PHE A 88 0.81 6.70 17.92
N ASN A 89 1.02 5.52 18.50
CA ASN A 89 1.28 4.28 17.77
C ASN A 89 0.10 3.87 16.89
N GLN A 90 -1.13 4.20 17.29
CA GLN A 90 -2.30 4.00 16.44
C GLN A 90 -2.45 5.10 15.38
N ALA A 91 -1.98 6.31 15.67
CA ALA A 91 -1.99 7.46 14.75
C ALA A 91 -0.98 7.31 13.62
N MET A 92 0.13 6.61 13.85
CA MET A 92 1.20 6.44 12.89
C MET A 92 1.19 5.02 12.32
N GLN A 93 1.32 4.89 11.02
CA GLN A 93 1.57 3.61 10.36
C GLN A 93 2.76 3.74 9.43
N ILE A 94 3.40 2.62 9.13
CA ILE A 94 4.41 2.60 8.06
C ILE A 94 3.74 3.04 6.75
N SER A 95 4.42 3.92 6.01
CA SER A 95 3.98 4.25 4.66
C SER A 95 4.27 3.04 3.77
N SER A 96 3.22 2.30 3.39
CA SER A 96 3.37 1.22 2.42
C SER A 96 3.91 1.77 1.12
N ARG A 97 4.99 1.18 0.62
CA ARG A 97 5.64 1.57 -0.63
C ARG A 97 5.06 0.73 -1.76
N HIS A 98 4.42 1.37 -2.74
CA HIS A 98 3.94 0.70 -3.95
C HIS A 98 5.08 0.62 -4.97
N VAL A 99 5.65 -0.56 -5.13
CA VAL A 99 6.88 -0.79 -5.89
C VAL A 99 6.56 -1.55 -7.18
N LEU A 100 6.99 -0.98 -8.31
CA LEU A 100 7.00 -1.68 -9.58
C LEU A 100 8.33 -2.43 -9.72
N LEU A 101 8.30 -3.76 -9.75
CA LEU A 101 9.48 -4.58 -10.06
C LEU A 101 9.39 -5.12 -11.49
N ILE A 102 10.25 -4.60 -12.36
CA ILE A 102 10.41 -5.11 -13.73
C ILE A 102 11.50 -6.18 -13.76
N VAL A 103 11.18 -7.37 -14.25
CA VAL A 103 12.13 -8.49 -14.35
C VAL A 103 12.29 -8.95 -15.79
N ASP A 104 13.51 -9.35 -16.15
CA ASP A 104 13.75 -10.13 -17.36
C ASP A 104 13.45 -11.62 -17.15
N HIS A 105 13.80 -12.46 -18.12
CA HIS A 105 13.80 -13.91 -17.92
C HIS A 105 14.95 -14.29 -16.99
N SER A 106 14.67 -14.27 -15.68
CA SER A 106 15.60 -14.76 -14.65
C SER A 106 15.11 -16.08 -14.06
N ALA A 107 16.06 -16.94 -13.70
CA ALA A 107 15.81 -18.11 -12.87
C ALA A 107 15.56 -17.74 -11.39
N THR A 108 16.03 -16.56 -10.97
CA THR A 108 15.84 -16.06 -9.60
C THR A 108 14.37 -15.71 -9.37
N THR A 109 13.80 -16.18 -8.26
CA THR A 109 12.41 -15.89 -7.94
C THR A 109 12.22 -14.41 -7.56
N PRO A 110 11.06 -13.79 -7.81
CA PRO A 110 10.82 -12.40 -7.42
C PRO A 110 11.00 -12.15 -5.92
N LEU A 111 10.68 -13.14 -5.07
CA LEU A 111 10.91 -13.06 -3.62
C LEU A 111 12.42 -12.97 -3.29
N GLU A 112 13.26 -13.77 -3.93
CA GLU A 112 14.72 -13.70 -3.75
C GLU A 112 15.28 -12.39 -4.29
N ILE A 113 14.73 -11.86 -5.39
CA ILE A 113 15.12 -10.55 -5.95
C ILE A 113 14.83 -9.44 -4.94
N VAL A 114 13.61 -9.33 -4.41
CA VAL A 114 13.26 -8.24 -3.47
C VAL A 114 14.05 -8.32 -2.17
N LYS A 115 14.43 -9.53 -1.72
CA LYS A 115 15.28 -9.72 -0.54
C LYS A 115 16.72 -9.22 -0.74
N GLN A 116 17.17 -9.01 -1.98
CA GLN A 116 18.47 -8.37 -2.27
C GLN A 116 18.41 -6.85 -2.09
N ALA A 117 17.23 -6.24 -2.05
CA ALA A 117 17.12 -4.84 -1.69
C ALA A 117 17.51 -4.70 -0.20
N SER A 118 18.72 -4.23 0.07
CA SER A 118 19.26 -3.96 1.42
C SER A 118 18.56 -2.78 2.12
N ILE A 119 17.23 -2.74 2.05
CA ILE A 119 16.36 -1.74 2.68
C ILE A 119 15.72 -2.39 3.91
N ASN A 120 15.37 -1.61 4.95
CA ASN A 120 14.66 -2.05 6.16
C ASN A 120 13.62 -3.12 5.84
N GLN A 121 13.97 -4.39 6.05
CA GLN A 121 13.14 -5.49 5.60
C GLN A 121 11.92 -5.60 6.50
N PRO A 122 10.74 -5.87 5.91
CA PRO A 122 9.57 -6.22 6.71
C PRO A 122 9.89 -7.46 7.54
N GLN A 123 9.18 -7.62 8.65
CA GLN A 123 9.35 -8.80 9.50
C GLN A 123 8.97 -10.09 8.75
N THR A 124 7.97 -10.01 7.87
CA THR A 124 7.51 -11.14 7.08
C THR A 124 7.33 -10.75 5.61
N TRP A 125 7.82 -11.60 4.72
CA TRP A 125 7.51 -11.55 3.30
C TRP A 125 6.48 -12.61 2.94
N LEU A 126 5.49 -12.24 2.13
CA LEU A 126 4.49 -13.15 1.57
C LEU A 126 4.53 -13.06 0.05
N CYS A 127 4.47 -14.20 -0.63
CA CYS A 127 4.40 -14.25 -2.09
C CYS A 127 2.98 -14.62 -2.54
N ALA A 128 2.38 -13.80 -3.39
CA ALA A 128 1.14 -14.11 -4.07
C ALA A 128 1.46 -14.77 -5.43
N GLU A 129 1.35 -16.10 -5.44
CA GLU A 129 1.56 -16.95 -6.61
C GLU A 129 0.81 -18.30 -6.49
N LYS A 130 0.61 -19.03 -7.61
CA LYS A 130 -0.19 -20.28 -7.65
C LYS A 130 0.20 -21.27 -6.55
N THR A 131 1.48 -21.29 -6.18
CA THR A 131 2.05 -22.19 -5.17
C THR A 131 2.62 -21.43 -3.97
N GLY A 132 2.27 -20.15 -3.82
CA GLY A 132 2.79 -19.26 -2.78
C GLY A 132 1.97 -19.24 -1.50
N ASP A 133 2.20 -18.21 -0.69
CA ASP A 133 1.46 -17.96 0.56
C ASP A 133 0.02 -17.46 0.30
N ILE A 134 -0.21 -16.81 -0.84
CA ILE A 134 -1.46 -16.13 -1.18
C ILE A 134 -1.90 -16.56 -2.58
N ASP A 135 -3.04 -17.23 -2.67
CA ASP A 135 -3.68 -17.50 -3.97
C ASP A 135 -4.76 -16.46 -4.30
N LEU A 136 -4.47 -15.59 -5.27
CA LEU A 136 -5.41 -14.58 -5.77
C LEU A 136 -6.32 -15.09 -6.90
N ARG A 137 -6.06 -16.29 -7.45
CA ARG A 137 -6.76 -16.85 -8.62
C ARG A 137 -7.69 -17.99 -8.24
N GLN A 138 -8.41 -17.82 -7.13
CA GLN A 138 -9.39 -18.80 -6.62
C GLN A 138 -10.52 -19.08 -7.63
N THR A 139 -10.85 -18.10 -8.49
CA THR A 139 -11.90 -18.22 -9.51
C THR A 139 -11.32 -18.52 -10.89
N LYS A 140 -11.83 -19.55 -11.58
CA LYS A 140 -11.40 -19.96 -12.94
C LYS A 140 -11.88 -19.04 -14.08
N SER A 141 -12.14 -17.76 -13.79
CA SER A 141 -12.60 -16.79 -14.79
C SER A 141 -11.48 -16.45 -15.78
N ARG A 142 -11.80 -16.36 -17.07
CA ARG A 142 -10.90 -15.76 -18.07
C ARG A 142 -10.97 -14.23 -18.13
N LEU A 143 -11.85 -13.63 -17.32
CA LEU A 143 -11.90 -12.19 -17.13
C LEU A 143 -11.28 -11.82 -15.79
N TYR A 144 -10.39 -10.83 -15.82
CA TYR A 144 -9.90 -10.15 -14.63
C TYR A 144 -11.01 -9.33 -14.00
N LYS A 145 -11.36 -9.68 -12.76
CA LYS A 145 -12.41 -9.03 -11.96
C LYS A 145 -11.79 -8.48 -10.68
N PRO A 146 -11.60 -7.14 -10.58
CA PRO A 146 -11.01 -6.51 -9.40
C PRO A 146 -11.65 -6.92 -8.07
N ALA A 147 -12.97 -7.06 -8.03
CA ALA A 147 -13.69 -7.45 -6.82
C ALA A 147 -13.30 -8.85 -6.33
N ASP A 148 -13.13 -9.81 -7.25
CA ASP A 148 -12.76 -11.19 -6.94
C ASP A 148 -11.33 -11.22 -6.39
N ILE A 149 -10.40 -10.47 -7.01
CA ILE A 149 -9.00 -10.37 -6.55
C ILE A 149 -8.91 -9.72 -5.16
N THR A 150 -9.65 -8.63 -4.93
CA THR A 150 -9.73 -7.98 -3.61
C THR A 150 -10.27 -8.95 -2.55
N HIS A 151 -11.32 -9.71 -2.89
CA HIS A 151 -11.90 -10.68 -1.97
C HIS A 151 -10.91 -11.80 -1.65
N ALA A 152 -10.25 -12.35 -2.67
CA ALA A 152 -9.24 -13.39 -2.51
C ALA A 152 -8.09 -12.91 -1.61
N LEU A 153 -7.53 -11.73 -1.87
CA LEU A 153 -6.46 -11.14 -1.03
C LEU A 153 -6.90 -11.02 0.44
N ASN A 154 -8.09 -10.49 0.69
CA ASN A 154 -8.60 -10.36 2.05
C ASN A 154 -8.78 -11.75 2.71
N SER A 155 -9.36 -12.72 2.00
CA SER A 155 -9.57 -14.07 2.52
C SER A 155 -8.25 -14.76 2.89
N GLU A 156 -7.26 -14.70 2.00
CA GLU A 156 -5.93 -15.30 2.23
C GLU A 156 -5.22 -14.67 3.42
N LEU A 157 -5.21 -13.32 3.52
CA LEU A 157 -4.58 -12.64 4.65
C LEU A 157 -5.30 -12.92 5.98
N GLN A 158 -6.63 -13.07 5.97
CA GLN A 158 -7.37 -13.44 7.18
C GLN A 158 -7.02 -14.86 7.65
N LYS A 159 -6.82 -15.82 6.74
CA LYS A 159 -6.35 -17.17 7.10
C LYS A 159 -4.97 -17.13 7.76
N LEU A 160 -4.12 -16.21 7.33
CA LEU A 160 -2.77 -16.02 7.87
C LEU A 160 -2.72 -15.17 9.13
N ARG A 161 -3.85 -14.61 9.60
CA ARG A 161 -3.92 -13.62 10.69
C ARG A 161 -3.15 -14.03 11.95
N SER A 162 -3.27 -15.29 12.39
CA SER A 162 -2.58 -15.78 13.59
C SER A 162 -1.04 -15.73 13.46
N ARG A 163 -0.53 -15.80 12.22
CA ARG A 163 0.90 -15.74 11.89
C ARG A 163 1.41 -14.32 11.69
N ILE A 164 0.57 -13.41 11.18
CA ILE A 164 1.01 -12.09 10.66
C ILE A 164 0.55 -10.91 11.50
N ALA A 165 -0.39 -11.10 12.44
CA ALA A 165 -0.90 -10.00 13.26
C ALA A 165 0.23 -9.25 13.99
N SER A 166 0.11 -7.92 14.06
CA SER A 166 1.07 -6.99 14.64
C SER A 166 2.45 -6.96 13.95
N GLN A 167 2.58 -7.55 12.76
CA GLN A 167 3.83 -7.52 11.99
C GLN A 167 3.82 -6.52 10.85
N THR A 168 5.01 -6.14 10.41
CA THR A 168 5.23 -5.44 9.15
C THR A 168 5.42 -6.44 8.02
N LEU A 169 4.69 -6.26 6.92
CA LEU A 169 4.63 -7.18 5.79
C LEU A 169 5.22 -6.58 4.52
N GLY A 170 5.94 -7.41 3.78
CA GLY A 170 6.21 -7.18 2.36
C GLY A 170 5.44 -8.19 1.54
N LEU A 171 4.60 -7.70 0.62
CA LEU A 171 3.83 -8.56 -0.28
C LEU A 171 4.44 -8.48 -1.67
N VAL A 172 4.72 -9.65 -2.26
CA VAL A 172 5.23 -9.80 -3.63
C VAL A 172 4.15 -10.41 -4.49
N PHE A 173 3.65 -9.66 -5.46
CA PHE A 173 2.65 -10.11 -6.41
C PHE A 173 3.34 -10.58 -7.69
N SER A 174 3.75 -11.86 -7.70
CA SER A 174 4.59 -12.42 -8.78
C SER A 174 3.79 -12.77 -10.04
N GLU A 175 2.48 -12.90 -9.92
CA GLU A 175 1.60 -13.33 -11.02
C GLU A 175 1.09 -12.19 -11.89
N THR A 176 1.32 -10.93 -11.52
CA THR A 176 0.61 -9.78 -12.09
C THR A 176 0.73 -9.71 -13.61
N SER A 177 1.94 -9.90 -14.15
CA SER A 177 2.17 -9.94 -15.60
C SER A 177 1.75 -11.25 -16.29
N GLY A 178 1.91 -12.40 -15.62
CA GLY A 178 1.44 -13.68 -16.17
C GLY A 178 -0.09 -13.69 -16.33
N ALA A 179 -0.80 -13.15 -15.34
CA ALA A 179 -2.23 -12.91 -15.38
C ALA A 179 -2.65 -12.08 -16.61
N MET A 180 -1.91 -11.02 -16.96
CA MET A 180 -2.24 -10.22 -18.15
C MET A 180 -2.21 -11.03 -19.45
N THR A 181 -1.40 -12.09 -19.53
CA THR A 181 -1.35 -12.94 -20.73
C THR A 181 -2.44 -14.02 -20.74
N GLU A 182 -3.05 -14.30 -19.59
CA GLU A 182 -4.07 -15.35 -19.43
C GLU A 182 -5.51 -14.81 -19.49
N PHE A 183 -5.72 -13.53 -19.17
CA PHE A 183 -7.05 -12.91 -19.19
C PHE A 183 -7.42 -12.33 -20.54
N ASP A 184 -8.70 -12.43 -20.91
CA ASP A 184 -9.25 -11.86 -22.15
C ASP A 184 -9.32 -10.32 -22.13
N ASN A 185 -9.10 -9.70 -20.95
CA ASN A 185 -9.18 -8.25 -20.71
C ASN A 185 -7.95 -7.69 -19.94
N PRO A 186 -6.71 -7.81 -20.44
CA PRO A 186 -5.48 -7.41 -19.73
C PRO A 186 -5.46 -5.95 -19.26
N GLN A 187 -6.15 -5.06 -19.97
CA GLN A 187 -6.28 -3.64 -19.60
C GLN A 187 -6.98 -3.43 -18.26
N ALA A 188 -7.79 -4.38 -17.79
CA ALA A 188 -8.42 -4.31 -16.48
C ALA A 188 -7.40 -4.44 -15.35
N VAL A 189 -6.28 -5.14 -15.56
CA VAL A 189 -5.17 -5.25 -14.60
C VAL A 189 -4.52 -3.88 -14.43
N LEU A 190 -4.10 -3.23 -15.52
CA LEU A 190 -3.48 -1.89 -15.50
C LEU A 190 -4.40 -0.84 -14.87
N LYS A 191 -5.68 -0.85 -15.22
CA LYS A 191 -6.66 0.07 -14.61
C LYS A 191 -6.78 -0.12 -13.11
N PHE A 192 -6.66 -1.36 -12.63
CA PHE A 192 -6.82 -1.68 -11.22
C PHE A 192 -5.61 -1.27 -10.38
N GLU A 193 -4.41 -1.16 -10.96
CA GLU A 193 -3.20 -0.67 -10.27
C GLU A 193 -3.43 0.69 -9.57
N ASN A 194 -4.27 1.56 -10.14
CA ASN A 194 -4.65 2.84 -9.53
C ASN A 194 -5.33 2.72 -8.16
N LYS A 195 -5.90 1.55 -7.84
CA LYS A 195 -6.58 1.25 -6.57
C LYS A 195 -5.83 0.20 -5.75
N TRP A 196 -4.79 -0.41 -6.31
CA TRP A 196 -4.20 -1.62 -5.77
C TRP A 196 -3.52 -1.38 -4.42
N ALA A 197 -2.75 -0.30 -4.29
CA ALA A 197 -2.13 0.09 -3.03
C ALA A 197 -3.16 0.27 -1.90
N ASP A 198 -4.30 0.92 -2.18
CA ASP A 198 -5.38 1.09 -1.21
C ASP A 198 -6.00 -0.26 -0.80
N VAL A 199 -6.21 -1.15 -1.77
CA VAL A 199 -6.75 -2.51 -1.54
C VAL A 199 -5.82 -3.32 -0.65
N VAL A 200 -4.52 -3.34 -0.94
CA VAL A 200 -3.51 -4.06 -0.15
C VAL A 200 -3.44 -3.50 1.27
N ASN A 201 -3.39 -2.18 1.42
CA ASN A 201 -3.35 -1.53 2.73
C ASN A 201 -4.58 -1.88 3.57
N GLN A 202 -5.78 -1.87 2.98
CA GLN A 202 -7.01 -2.22 3.68
C GLN A 202 -7.01 -3.68 4.11
N ALA A 203 -6.64 -4.61 3.22
CA ALA A 203 -6.64 -6.05 3.52
C ALA A 203 -5.62 -6.41 4.61
N VAL A 204 -4.40 -5.85 4.53
CA VAL A 204 -3.34 -6.06 5.53
C VAL A 204 -3.73 -5.48 6.88
N THR A 205 -4.30 -4.27 6.89
CA THR A 205 -4.83 -3.65 8.13
C THR A 205 -5.95 -4.48 8.75
N ALA A 206 -6.87 -5.00 7.93
CA ALA A 206 -7.95 -5.86 8.40
C ALA A 206 -7.44 -7.17 9.00
N ALA A 207 -6.29 -7.69 8.54
CA ALA A 207 -5.62 -8.84 9.13
C ALA A 207 -4.82 -8.48 10.40
N GLY A 208 -4.82 -7.21 10.82
CA GLY A 208 -4.12 -6.73 12.01
C GLY A 208 -2.62 -6.51 11.82
N ALA A 209 -2.15 -6.39 10.58
CA ALA A 209 -0.75 -6.17 10.23
C ALA A 209 -0.55 -4.80 9.55
N GLN A 210 0.70 -4.46 9.21
CA GLN A 210 1.03 -3.22 8.48
C GLN A 210 1.78 -3.54 7.20
N ALA A 211 1.36 -2.98 6.07
CA ALA A 211 2.09 -3.15 4.80
C ALA A 211 3.27 -2.17 4.77
N ALA A 212 4.49 -2.70 4.67
CA ALA A 212 5.70 -1.92 4.42
C ALA A 212 6.03 -1.88 2.92
N PHE A 213 5.82 -3.01 2.22
CA PHE A 213 6.02 -3.12 0.78
C PHE A 213 4.83 -3.79 0.10
N ASN A 214 4.41 -3.22 -1.02
CA ASN A 214 3.51 -3.82 -2.00
C ASN A 214 4.27 -3.86 -3.33
N VAL A 215 4.82 -5.01 -3.70
CA VAL A 215 5.66 -5.17 -4.90
C VAL A 215 4.88 -5.85 -6.02
N CYS A 216 4.56 -5.10 -7.07
CA CYS A 216 3.95 -5.62 -8.28
C CYS A 216 5.03 -6.05 -9.27
N VAL A 217 5.02 -7.32 -9.65
CA VAL A 217 6.08 -7.90 -10.50
C VAL A 217 5.59 -8.02 -11.94
N TYR A 218 6.34 -7.40 -12.85
CA TYR A 218 6.09 -7.48 -14.28
C TYR A 218 7.28 -8.03 -15.06
N LYS A 219 7.06 -9.11 -15.80
CA LYS A 219 8.02 -9.69 -16.72
C LYS A 219 8.01 -8.89 -18.02
N ILE A 220 9.20 -8.51 -18.49
CA ILE A 220 9.37 -7.78 -19.77
C ILE A 220 8.72 -8.55 -20.93
N ALA A 221 8.89 -9.88 -20.96
CA ALA A 221 8.35 -10.73 -22.01
C ALA A 221 6.81 -10.74 -22.06
N ASP A 222 6.15 -10.59 -20.91
CA ASP A 222 4.68 -10.58 -20.85
C ASP A 222 4.12 -9.20 -21.19
N LEU A 223 4.78 -8.13 -20.75
CA LEU A 223 4.45 -6.76 -21.15
C LEU A 223 4.59 -6.57 -22.67
N ASN A 224 5.61 -7.17 -23.30
CA ASN A 224 5.81 -7.13 -24.76
C ASN A 224 4.71 -7.82 -25.58
N LYS A 225 3.90 -8.69 -24.97
CA LYS A 225 2.76 -9.33 -25.65
C LYS A 225 1.52 -8.42 -25.73
N LEU A 226 1.52 -7.30 -25.02
CA LEU A 226 0.41 -6.36 -25.02
C LEU A 226 0.37 -5.57 -26.33
N THR A 227 -0.82 -5.11 -26.72
CA THR A 227 -1.02 -4.32 -27.96
C THR A 227 -0.22 -3.02 -27.97
N ASN A 228 0.07 -2.43 -26.81
CA ASN A 228 0.90 -1.23 -26.70
C ASN A 228 1.75 -1.29 -25.42
N PRO A 229 2.92 -1.97 -25.47
CA PRO A 229 3.78 -2.19 -24.30
C PRO A 229 4.30 -0.87 -23.70
N THR A 230 4.69 0.09 -24.54
CA THR A 230 5.20 1.40 -24.12
C THR A 230 4.13 2.21 -23.38
N LYS A 231 2.88 2.16 -23.82
CA LYS A 231 1.77 2.79 -23.09
C LYS A 231 1.54 2.11 -21.74
N ALA A 232 1.52 0.77 -21.72
CA ALA A 232 1.31 0.01 -20.48
C ALA A 232 2.38 0.31 -19.42
N ILE A 233 3.66 0.34 -19.80
CA ILE A 233 4.75 0.64 -18.84
C ILE A 233 4.68 2.08 -18.32
N ASN A 234 4.29 3.03 -19.16
CA ASN A 234 4.10 4.42 -18.72
C ASN A 234 2.95 4.55 -17.71
N GLU A 235 1.82 3.86 -17.94
CA GLU A 235 0.73 3.80 -16.96
C GLU A 235 1.20 3.19 -15.62
N LEU A 236 2.03 2.14 -15.66
CA LEU A 236 2.62 1.55 -14.45
C LEU A 236 3.55 2.53 -13.72
N PHE A 237 4.35 3.32 -14.44
CA PHE A 237 5.23 4.32 -13.82
C PHE A 237 4.49 5.47 -13.12
N GLU A 238 3.24 5.73 -13.49
CA GLU A 238 2.41 6.79 -12.90
C GLU A 238 1.76 6.38 -11.57
N VAL A 239 1.54 5.08 -11.36
CA VAL A 239 0.78 4.53 -10.22
C VAL A 239 1.64 3.88 -9.14
N HIS A 240 2.95 3.72 -9.38
CA HIS A 240 3.90 3.19 -8.42
C HIS A 240 4.82 4.31 -7.88
N ASP A 241 5.06 4.28 -6.57
CA ASP A 241 5.93 5.23 -5.88
C ASP A 241 7.40 5.04 -6.29
N GLU A 242 7.76 3.78 -6.56
CA GLU A 242 9.12 3.36 -6.85
C GLU A 242 9.18 2.37 -8.01
N VAL A 243 10.30 2.41 -8.73
CA VAL A 243 10.57 1.51 -9.85
C VAL A 243 11.88 0.82 -9.60
N TRP A 244 11.82 -0.51 -9.56
CA TRP A 244 12.96 -1.40 -9.45
C TRP A 244 13.06 -2.22 -10.73
N SER A 245 14.29 -2.55 -11.13
CA SER A 245 14.51 -3.46 -12.24
C SER A 245 15.51 -4.54 -11.87
N TYR A 246 15.20 -5.78 -12.24
CA TYR A 246 16.13 -6.89 -12.19
C TYR A 246 16.40 -7.37 -13.61
N THR A 247 17.57 -7.00 -14.13
CA THR A 247 18.00 -7.37 -15.48
C THR A 247 19.44 -7.83 -15.45
N LYS A 248 19.79 -8.84 -16.25
CA LYS A 248 21.16 -9.40 -16.30
C LYS A 248 21.67 -9.77 -14.89
N SER A 249 20.79 -10.36 -14.09
CA SER A 249 21.05 -10.76 -12.70
C SER A 249 21.44 -9.63 -11.74
N LYS A 250 21.10 -8.38 -12.07
CA LYS A 250 21.40 -7.21 -11.24
C LYS A 250 20.11 -6.47 -10.87
N LEU A 251 19.90 -6.29 -9.57
CA LEU A 251 18.87 -5.41 -9.02
C LEU A 251 19.33 -3.95 -9.07
N THR A 252 18.48 -3.08 -9.60
CA THR A 252 18.68 -1.62 -9.59
C THR A 252 17.47 -0.96 -8.95
N LEU A 253 17.74 -0.09 -7.98
CA LEU A 253 16.75 0.61 -7.14
C LEU A 253 16.87 2.11 -7.40
N SER A 254 16.23 2.65 -8.44
CA SER A 254 16.21 4.10 -8.68
C SER A 254 15.11 4.50 -9.65
N GLN A 255 14.58 5.72 -9.50
CA GLN A 255 13.74 6.34 -10.55
C GLN A 255 14.49 6.50 -11.88
N ASP A 256 15.83 6.50 -11.85
CA ASP A 256 16.70 6.52 -13.04
C ASP A 256 16.62 5.23 -13.86
N CYS A 257 15.93 4.18 -13.36
CA CYS A 257 15.69 2.96 -14.13
C CYS A 257 14.68 3.19 -15.27
N LYS A 258 13.79 4.19 -15.17
CA LYS A 258 12.68 4.40 -16.12
C LYS A 258 13.16 4.53 -17.58
N PRO A 259 14.17 5.36 -17.93
CA PRO A 259 14.65 5.47 -19.31
C PRO A 259 15.24 4.16 -19.85
N GLU A 260 16.00 3.43 -19.04
CA GLU A 260 16.59 2.14 -19.44
C GLU A 260 15.50 1.07 -19.65
N ILE A 261 14.48 1.03 -18.79
CA ILE A 261 13.33 0.15 -18.96
C ILE A 261 12.57 0.48 -20.26
N ILE A 262 12.32 1.76 -20.55
CA ILE A 262 11.60 2.17 -21.78
C ILE A 262 12.34 1.69 -23.04
N LYS A 263 13.69 1.74 -23.06
CA LYS A 263 14.48 1.22 -24.18
C LYS A 263 14.26 -0.27 -24.46
N LEU A 264 13.81 -1.05 -23.47
CA LEU A 264 13.51 -2.48 -23.63
C LEU A 264 12.20 -2.73 -24.39
N PHE A 265 11.33 -1.72 -24.53
CA PHE A 265 10.02 -1.80 -25.17
C PHE A 265 9.92 -1.10 -26.53
N ASN A 266 10.91 -0.27 -26.88
CA ASN A 266 10.93 0.50 -28.15
C ASN A 266 11.62 -0.25 -29.31
N LYS A 267 11.36 -1.55 -29.48
CA LYS A 267 11.90 -2.33 -30.61
C LYS A 267 10.87 -2.54 -31.71
#